data_AF-A0A091SN65-F1
#
_entry.id   AF-A0A091SN65-F1
#
_cell.length_a   1.000
_cell.length_b   1.000
_cell.length_c   1.000
_cell.angle_alpha   90.00
_cell.angle_beta   90.00
_cell.angle_gamma   90.00
#
_symmetry.space_group_name_H-M   'P 1'
#
loop_
_entity.id
_entity.type
_entity.pdbx_description
1 polymer ?
#
loop_
_entity_poly.entity_id
_entity_poly.type
_entity_poly.pdbx_seq_one_letter_code
_entity_poly.pdbx_strand_id
1 'polypeptide(L)' 'GETVKITCSGVSSSYAGWYQQKTPGSAPVTVIYSSHSRPSDIPSRFSGSNSGSTGTLTISGVQAEDEAVYYCGGWDGS' A
#
# COMPACT_ATOMS: atom_id res chain seq x y z
N GLY A 1 10.12 -15.22 -1.71
CA GLY A 1 10.74 -13.96 -1.28
C GLY A 1 10.66 -13.79 0.21
N GLU A 2 11.30 -12.76 0.73
CA GLU A 2 11.14 -12.32 2.12
C GLU A 2 9.80 -11.59 2.32
N THR A 3 9.43 -11.32 3.56
CA THR A 3 8.31 -10.42 3.88
C THR A 3 8.84 -9.02 4.12
N VAL A 4 8.36 -8.05 3.33
CA VAL A 4 8.72 -6.64 3.49
C VAL A 4 7.55 -5.89 4.10
N LYS A 5 7.85 -4.93 4.97
CA LYS A 5 6.89 -3.98 5.55
C LYS A 5 7.29 -2.57 5.19
N ILE A 6 6.37 -1.84 4.57
CA ILE A 6 6.52 -0.43 4.21
C ILE A 6 5.59 0.36 5.11
N THR A 7 6.10 1.35 5.82
CA THR A 7 5.33 2.19 6.73
C THR A 7 5.14 3.58 6.16
N CYS A 8 4.00 4.19 6.48
CA CYS A 8 3.68 5.56 6.10
C CYS A 8 3.03 6.30 7.26
N SER A 9 3.67 7.37 7.70
CA SER A 9 3.20 8.23 8.78
C SER A 9 2.43 9.44 8.23
N GLY A 10 1.49 9.97 9.00
CA GLY A 10 0.68 11.13 8.61
C GLY A 10 -0.53 10.77 7.76
N VAL A 11 -0.93 9.49 7.76
CA VAL A 11 -2.22 9.06 7.22
C VAL A 11 -3.32 9.26 8.26
N SER A 12 -4.57 9.32 7.80
CA SER A 12 -5.72 9.33 8.68
C SER A 12 -5.81 8.01 9.45
N SER A 13 -6.33 8.07 10.67
CA SER A 13 -6.52 6.88 11.52
C SER A 13 -7.60 5.94 11.03
N SER A 14 -8.52 6.43 10.20
CA SER A 14 -9.57 5.63 9.60
C SER A 14 -9.22 5.14 8.20
N TYR A 15 -8.28 5.81 7.51
CA TYR A 15 -8.03 5.54 6.09
C TYR A 15 -6.55 5.66 5.71
N ALA A 16 -5.99 4.56 5.20
CA ALA A 16 -4.74 4.52 4.47
C ALA A 16 -4.94 3.83 3.10
N GLY A 17 -4.56 4.51 2.03
CA GLY A 17 -4.46 3.96 0.69
C GLY A 17 -3.00 3.73 0.30
N TRP A 18 -2.75 2.71 -0.51
CA TRP A 18 -1.43 2.34 -1.04
C TRP A 18 -1.47 2.18 -2.55
N TYR A 19 -0.47 2.75 -3.21
CA TYR A 19 -0.36 2.80 -4.65
C TYR A 19 1.03 2.38 -5.10
N GLN A 20 1.11 1.61 -6.18
CA GLN A 20 2.35 1.12 -6.78
C GLN A 20 2.56 1.80 -8.14
N GLN A 21 3.71 2.42 -8.33
CA GLN A 21 4.15 2.96 -9.61
C GLN A 21 5.38 2.18 -10.08
N LYS A 22 5.18 1.31 -11.09
CA LYS A 22 6.26 0.48 -11.64
C LYS A 22 7.17 1.25 -12.60
N THR A 23 6.62 2.21 -13.34
CA THR A 23 7.37 2.99 -14.33
C THR A 23 7.24 4.47 -14.00
N PRO A 24 8.37 5.21 -13.86
CA PRO A 24 8.30 6.66 -13.69
C PRO A 24 7.47 7.30 -14.81
N GLY A 25 6.48 8.11 -14.44
CA GLY A 25 5.57 8.75 -15.39
C GLY A 25 4.34 7.92 -15.77
N SER A 26 4.22 6.66 -15.33
CA SER A 26 2.97 5.89 -15.47
C SER A 26 1.96 6.24 -14.38
N ALA A 27 0.69 5.97 -14.62
CA ALA A 27 -0.33 6.06 -13.58
C ALA A 27 -0.03 5.05 -12.45
N PRO A 28 -0.08 5.45 -11.16
CA PRO A 28 -0.01 4.51 -10.05
C PRO A 28 -1.22 3.57 -10.03
N VAL A 29 -0.98 2.30 -9.68
CA VAL A 29 -2.02 1.28 -9.50
C VAL A 29 -2.35 1.17 -8.02
N THR A 30 -3.64 1.11 -7.67
CA THR A 30 -4.06 0.92 -6.28
C THR A 30 -3.79 -0.51 -5.83
N VAL A 31 -3.06 -0.67 -4.73
CA VAL A 31 -2.70 -1.96 -4.14
C VAL A 31 -3.58 -2.27 -2.93
N ILE A 32 -3.77 -1.28 -2.05
CA ILE A 32 -4.65 -1.36 -0.90
C ILE A 32 -5.48 -0.07 -0.83
N TYR A 33 -6.77 -0.20 -0.55
CA TYR A 33 -7.67 0.90 -0.25
C TYR A 33 -8.37 0.64 1.08
N SER A 34 -8.96 1.69 1.67
CA SER A 34 -9.66 1.59 2.96
C SER A 34 -8.86 0.85 4.04
N SER A 35 -7.55 1.13 4.12
CA SER A 35 -6.59 0.59 5.10
C SER A 35 -6.24 -0.89 4.97
N HIS A 36 -7.16 -1.75 4.52
CA HIS A 36 -6.95 -3.21 4.50
C HIS A 36 -7.56 -3.91 3.28
N SER A 37 -8.36 -3.23 2.48
CA SER A 37 -9.05 -3.83 1.33
C SER A 37 -8.13 -3.86 0.12
N ARG A 38 -8.07 -5.02 -0.54
CA ARG A 38 -7.22 -5.25 -1.70
C ARG A 38 -8.10 -5.48 -2.94
N PRO A 39 -7.85 -4.79 -4.07
CA PRO A 39 -8.57 -5.07 -5.32
C PRO A 39 -8.37 -6.52 -5.77
N SER A 40 -9.33 -7.07 -6.52
CA SER A 40 -9.31 -8.48 -6.97
C SER A 40 -8.07 -8.85 -7.78
N ASP A 41 -7.57 -7.89 -8.55
CA ASP A 41 -6.48 -8.10 -9.51
C ASP A 41 -5.10 -7.96 -8.86
N ILE A 42 -5.06 -7.65 -7.57
CA ILE A 42 -3.82 -7.53 -6.80
C ILE A 42 -3.54 -8.85 -6.07
N PRO A 43 -2.31 -9.40 -6.20
CA PRO A 43 -1.94 -10.68 -5.60
C PRO A 43 -2.19 -10.77 -4.10
N SER A 44 -2.53 -11.98 -3.63
CA SER A 44 -2.86 -12.23 -2.21
C SER A 44 -1.72 -11.96 -1.22
N ARG A 45 -0.48 -11.87 -1.73
CA ARG A 45 0.73 -11.51 -0.97
C ARG A 45 0.73 -10.09 -0.41
N PHE A 46 -0.07 -9.17 -0.96
CA PHE A 46 -0.17 -7.80 -0.47
C PHE A 46 -1.22 -7.67 0.62
N SER A 47 -0.91 -7.06 1.76
CA SER A 47 -1.88 -6.74 2.79
C SER A 47 -1.63 -5.37 3.41
N GLY A 48 -2.70 -4.70 3.81
CA GLY A 48 -2.61 -3.40 4.48
C GLY A 48 -3.08 -3.47 5.92
N SER A 49 -2.49 -2.64 6.76
CA SER A 49 -2.98 -2.33 8.09
C SER A 49 -2.80 -0.86 8.41
N ASN A 50 -3.51 -0.39 9.43
CA ASN A 50 -3.41 0.96 9.94
C ASN A 50 -3.43 0.92 11.48
N SER A 51 -2.56 1.71 12.11
CA SER A 51 -2.50 1.90 13.55
C SER A 51 -2.22 3.37 13.85
N GLY A 52 -3.17 4.05 14.49
CA GLY A 52 -3.07 5.48 14.74
C GLY A 52 -2.92 6.25 13.43
N SER A 53 -1.91 7.10 13.30
CA SER A 53 -1.61 7.84 12.07
C SER A 53 -0.60 7.14 11.15
N THR A 54 -0.42 5.82 11.31
CA THR A 54 0.60 5.04 10.62
C THR A 54 -0.02 3.88 9.87
N GLY A 55 0.01 3.96 8.53
CA GLY A 55 -0.32 2.87 7.64
C GLY A 55 0.87 1.93 7.46
N THR A 56 0.60 0.64 7.28
CA THR A 56 1.61 -0.37 6.91
C THR A 56 1.14 -1.19 5.72
N LEU A 57 1.96 -1.28 4.67
CA LEU A 57 1.83 -2.25 3.60
C LEU A 57 2.78 -3.42 3.87
N THR A 58 2.24 -4.63 3.87
CA THR A 58 3.02 -5.86 3.98
C THR A 58 2.98 -6.61 2.66
N ILE A 59 4.15 -7.01 2.17
CA ILE A 59 4.30 -7.84 0.97
C ILE A 59 4.95 -9.14 1.40
N SER A 60 4.18 -10.22 1.46
CA SER A 60 4.67 -11.54 1.87
C SER A 60 5.20 -12.32 0.66
N GLY A 61 6.48 -12.67 0.68
CA GLY A 61 7.04 -13.45 -0.41
C GLY A 61 7.35 -12.60 -1.64
N VAL A 62 8.03 -11.46 -1.44
CA VAL A 62 8.39 -10.48 -2.47
C VAL A 62 9.00 -11.15 -3.72
N GLN A 63 8.58 -10.66 -4.89
CA GLN A 63 9.01 -11.10 -6.21
C GLN A 63 9.67 -9.95 -6.99
N ALA A 64 10.36 -10.27 -8.09
CA ALA A 64 10.99 -9.26 -8.93
C ALA A 64 9.97 -8.25 -9.50
N GLU A 65 8.72 -8.67 -9.74
CA GLU A 65 7.67 -7.79 -10.25
C GLU A 65 7.18 -6.75 -9.22
N ASP A 66 7.56 -6.90 -7.95
CA ASP A 66 7.19 -6.01 -6.85
C ASP A 66 8.19 -4.83 -6.72
N GLU A 67 9.26 -4.79 -7.52
CA GLU A 67 10.17 -3.66 -7.61
C GLU A 67 9.47 -2.45 -8.24
N ALA A 68 9.17 -1.45 -7.41
CA ALA A 68 8.40 -0.27 -7.78
C ALA A 68 8.55 0.83 -6.73
N VAL A 69 8.09 2.04 -7.08
CA VAL A 69 7.87 3.11 -6.10
C VAL A 69 6.50 2.92 -5.47
N TYR A 70 6.43 2.96 -4.13
CA TYR A 70 5.19 2.84 -3.38
C TYR A 70 4.82 4.18 -2.75
N TYR A 71 3.59 4.61 -3.00
CA TYR A 71 3.01 5.82 -2.42
C TYR A 71 1.89 5.44 -1.46
N CYS A 72 1.73 6.25 -0.43
CA CYS A 72 0.63 6.17 0.51
C CYS A 72 -0.18 7.46 0.51
N GLY A 73 -1.45 7.37 0.89
CA GLY A 73 -2.32 8.53 1.08
C GLY A 73 -3.30 8.31 2.22
N GLY A 74 -3.49 9.32 3.05
CA GLY A 74 -4.58 9.39 4.01
C GLY A 74 -5.78 10.11 3.41
N TRP A 75 -6.99 9.75 3.85
CA TRP A 75 -8.17 10.58 3.64
C TRP A 75 -8.59 11.16 4.99
N ASP A 76 -8.35 12.46 5.14
CA ASP A 76 -8.91 13.25 6.23
C ASP A 76 -10.21 13.85 5.69
N GLY A 77 -11.35 13.46 6.25
CA GLY A 77 -12.68 13.83 5.76
C GLY A 77 -13.07 15.27 6.13
N SER A 78 -12.12 16.21 6.08
CA SER A 78 -12.31 17.60 6.48
C SER A 78 -13.15 18.39 5.48
#